data_AF-A0A8S9IM69-F1
#
_entry.id   AF-A0A8S9IM69-F1
#
_cell.length_a   1.000
_cell.length_b   1.000
_cell.length_c   1.000
_cell.angle_alpha   90.00
_cell.angle_beta   90.00
_cell.angle_gamma   90.00
#
_symmetry.space_group_name_H-M   'P 1'
#
loop_
_entity.id
_entity.type
_entity.pdbx_description
1 polymer ?
#
loop_
_entity_poly.entity_id
_entity_poly.type
_entity_poly.pdbx_seq_one_letter_code
_entity_poly.pdbx_strand_id
1 'polypeptide(L)'
;MMSFLRSVATIPRAASATPTEISLHSFSYTKPQTFPFPSSHRSSPRLRWGYPRIFARSPMACVPQVSATAVSEFKGPNIFGVVRFVQISMEIVRIEASFGGLSPGKHSWCINEYGDLTKGAASTGNIYNPLQDDQTATQLPGDLGTLEADQNGEALYTVTKEKMKVTDLIGRAVVVYETEDRSLQGITAAVVARSGEVGESCRKLCSCDGTTVWEATVY
;
A
#
# COMPACT_ATOMS: atom_id res chain seq x y z
N MET A 1 -70.08 -15.23 -19.75
CA MET A 1 -70.03 -14.50 -21.03
C MET A 1 -68.68 -13.78 -21.08
N MET A 2 -67.78 -14.22 -21.97
CA MET A 2 -66.54 -13.57 -22.49
C MET A 2 -65.54 -12.96 -21.47
N SER A 3 -64.34 -13.46 -21.15
CA SER A 3 -63.17 -14.00 -21.88
C SER A 3 -62.43 -13.04 -22.86
N PHE A 4 -61.09 -13.15 -22.82
CA PHE A 4 -60.00 -12.52 -23.60
C PHE A 4 -59.39 -11.20 -23.09
N LEU A 5 -58.08 -10.92 -23.16
CA LEU A 5 -56.79 -11.61 -22.93
C LEU A 5 -55.68 -10.55 -23.19
N ARG A 6 -54.65 -10.51 -22.33
CA ARG A 6 -53.22 -10.11 -22.54
C ARG A 6 -52.86 -8.77 -23.23
N SER A 7 -51.94 -8.03 -22.60
CA SER A 7 -50.51 -8.05 -23.03
C SER A 7 -49.59 -7.42 -21.97
N VAL A 8 -48.63 -8.22 -21.50
CA VAL A 8 -47.50 -7.81 -20.65
C VAL A 8 -46.31 -7.63 -21.59
N ALA A 9 -45.66 -6.47 -21.56
CA ALA A 9 -44.47 -6.20 -22.34
C ALA A 9 -43.25 -6.91 -21.72
N THR A 10 -42.77 -7.93 -22.42
CA THR A 10 -41.53 -8.66 -22.10
C THR A 10 -40.32 -7.88 -22.63
N ILE A 11 -39.36 -7.58 -21.74
CA ILE A 11 -38.06 -7.02 -22.08
C ILE A 11 -37.19 -8.12 -22.72
N PRO A 12 -36.57 -7.89 -23.90
CA PRO A 12 -35.80 -8.92 -24.58
C PRO A 12 -34.48 -9.24 -23.85
N ARG A 13 -34.29 -10.53 -23.64
CA ARG A 13 -33.10 -11.23 -23.16
C ARG A 13 -31.99 -11.14 -24.21
N ALA A 14 -30.87 -10.53 -23.84
CA ALA A 14 -29.67 -10.48 -24.67
C ALA A 14 -29.13 -11.90 -24.93
N ALA A 15 -28.84 -12.18 -26.19
CA ALA A 15 -28.40 -13.47 -26.69
C ALA A 15 -26.94 -13.77 -26.33
N SER A 16 -26.71 -15.03 -26.02
CA SER A 16 -25.43 -15.69 -25.84
C SER A 16 -24.57 -15.62 -27.10
N ALA A 17 -23.39 -14.99 -27.01
CA ALA A 17 -22.33 -15.13 -28.00
C ALA A 17 -21.41 -16.30 -27.59
N THR A 18 -21.33 -17.28 -28.48
CA THR A 18 -20.42 -18.44 -28.43
C THR A 18 -18.96 -18.01 -28.61
N PRO A 19 -17.99 -18.72 -28.03
CA PRO A 19 -16.57 -18.38 -28.14
C PRO A 19 -16.04 -18.80 -29.51
N THR A 20 -15.60 -17.83 -30.31
CA THR A 20 -14.76 -18.08 -31.48
C THR A 20 -13.30 -18.25 -31.03
N GLU A 21 -12.70 -19.35 -31.47
CA GLU A 21 -11.29 -19.73 -31.28
C GLU A 21 -10.33 -18.55 -31.49
N ILE A 22 -9.45 -18.31 -30.52
CA ILE A 22 -8.22 -17.54 -30.73
C ILE A 22 -7.13 -18.56 -31.00
N SER A 23 -6.71 -18.62 -32.26
CA SER A 23 -5.57 -19.41 -32.72
C SER A 23 -4.30 -18.97 -31.99
N LEU A 24 -3.64 -19.93 -31.34
CA LEU A 24 -2.30 -19.79 -30.77
C LEU A 24 -1.28 -19.68 -31.91
N HIS A 25 -1.00 -18.46 -32.37
CA HIS A 25 0.24 -18.21 -33.08
C HIS A 25 1.39 -18.12 -32.07
N SER A 26 2.19 -19.19 -32.07
CA SER A 26 3.48 -19.32 -31.41
C SER A 26 4.39 -18.13 -31.72
N PHE A 27 4.58 -17.25 -30.74
CA PHE A 27 5.66 -16.26 -30.77
C PHE A 27 6.97 -17.00 -30.55
N SER A 28 7.65 -17.29 -31.65
CA SER A 28 9.00 -17.82 -31.69
C SER A 28 9.97 -16.74 -31.21
N TYR A 29 10.75 -17.07 -30.18
CA TYR A 29 11.83 -16.24 -29.65
C TYR A 29 12.98 -16.21 -30.66
N THR A 30 13.03 -15.16 -31.49
CA THR A 30 14.19 -14.90 -32.35
C THR A 30 15.34 -14.31 -31.53
N LYS A 31 16.39 -15.12 -31.40
CA LYS A 31 17.73 -14.79 -30.88
C LYS A 31 18.23 -13.44 -31.41
N PRO A 32 18.76 -12.54 -30.56
CA PRO A 32 19.33 -11.29 -31.05
C PRO A 32 20.56 -11.58 -31.92
N GLN A 33 20.54 -11.06 -33.16
CA GLN A 33 21.63 -11.16 -34.10
C GLN A 33 22.77 -10.24 -33.67
N THR A 34 23.97 -10.81 -33.53
CA THR A 34 25.22 -10.09 -33.33
C THR A 34 25.58 -9.38 -34.64
N PHE A 35 25.66 -8.06 -34.63
CA PHE A 35 26.14 -7.28 -35.76
C PHE A 35 27.66 -7.48 -35.92
N PRO A 36 28.17 -7.90 -37.09
CA PRO A 36 29.59 -7.95 -37.35
C PRO A 36 30.12 -6.53 -37.60
N PHE A 37 31.14 -6.14 -36.84
CA PHE A 37 31.93 -4.92 -37.08
C PHE A 37 32.66 -5.03 -38.43
N PRO A 38 32.60 -4.01 -39.30
CA PRO A 38 33.44 -3.98 -40.49
C PRO A 38 34.89 -3.70 -40.10
N SER A 39 35.78 -4.64 -40.45
CA SER A 39 37.22 -4.46 -40.45
C SER A 39 37.60 -3.47 -41.54
N SER A 40 38.01 -2.26 -41.14
CA SER A 40 38.72 -1.34 -42.03
C SER A 40 40.16 -1.17 -41.54
N HIS A 41 41.07 -1.74 -42.31
CA HIS A 41 42.47 -1.36 -42.31
C HIS A 41 42.56 0.14 -42.62
N ARG A 42 42.99 0.94 -41.65
CA ARG A 42 43.53 2.28 -41.90
C ARG A 42 44.73 2.50 -41.01
N SER A 43 45.89 2.32 -41.62
CA SER A 43 47.19 2.80 -41.13
C SER A 43 47.18 4.33 -41.10
N SER A 44 47.34 4.91 -39.91
CA SER A 44 47.74 6.32 -39.75
C SER A 44 48.29 6.57 -38.33
N PRO A 45 49.18 7.57 -38.16
CA PRO A 45 50.31 7.51 -37.25
C PRO A 45 49.97 7.83 -35.79
N ARG A 46 50.82 7.33 -34.89
CA ARG A 46 50.79 7.64 -33.45
C ARG A 46 51.03 9.14 -33.23
N LEU A 47 49.98 9.87 -32.89
CA LEU A 47 50.10 11.13 -32.16
C LEU A 47 49.76 10.86 -30.70
N ARG A 48 50.82 10.82 -29.89
CA ARG A 48 50.79 10.60 -28.45
C ARG A 48 50.32 11.89 -27.76
N TRP A 49 49.02 12.09 -27.66
CA TRP A 49 48.45 13.05 -26.72
C TRP A 49 48.28 12.37 -25.37
N GLY A 50 49.20 12.67 -24.45
CA GLY A 50 49.12 12.23 -23.07
C GLY A 50 48.02 12.98 -22.34
N TYR A 51 46.87 12.34 -22.18
CA TYR A 51 45.93 12.69 -21.12
C TYR A 51 46.25 11.83 -19.89
N PRO A 52 46.44 12.40 -18.69
CA PRO A 52 46.62 11.59 -17.50
C PRO A 52 45.35 10.78 -17.28
N ARG A 53 45.51 9.46 -17.07
CA ARG A 53 44.44 8.61 -16.56
C ARG A 53 44.12 9.08 -15.14
N ILE A 54 43.22 10.04 -15.03
CA ILE A 54 42.50 10.26 -13.79
C ILE A 54 41.69 8.98 -13.60
N PHE A 55 42.11 8.14 -12.65
CA PHE A 55 41.23 7.14 -12.07
C PHE A 55 40.10 7.92 -11.41
N ALA A 56 39.04 8.20 -12.17
CA ALA A 56 37.77 8.54 -11.60
C ALA A 56 37.38 7.34 -10.74
N ARG A 57 37.58 7.45 -9.41
CA ARG A 57 36.86 6.61 -8.46
C ARG A 57 35.40 6.78 -8.87
N SER A 58 34.78 5.70 -9.34
CA SER A 58 33.35 5.67 -9.55
C SER A 58 32.71 6.30 -8.33
N PRO A 59 31.84 7.33 -8.47
CA PRO A 59 31.02 7.72 -7.35
C PRO A 59 30.33 6.44 -6.91
N MET A 60 30.46 6.09 -5.63
CA MET A 60 29.60 5.10 -5.02
C MET A 60 28.20 5.44 -5.50
N ALA A 61 27.62 4.59 -6.34
CA ALA A 61 26.20 4.69 -6.62
C ALA A 61 25.57 4.66 -5.23
N CYS A 62 24.95 5.78 -4.85
CA CYS A 62 23.98 5.75 -3.77
C CYS A 62 22.93 4.79 -4.31
N VAL A 63 23.02 3.52 -3.94
CA VAL A 63 21.93 2.58 -4.17
C VAL A 63 20.84 3.16 -3.28
N PRO A 64 19.77 3.74 -3.84
CA PRO A 64 18.68 4.16 -3.00
C PRO A 64 18.20 2.87 -2.36
N GLN A 65 18.37 2.75 -1.05
CA GLN A 65 17.70 1.71 -0.31
C GLN A 65 16.25 2.19 -0.25
N VAL A 66 15.51 1.97 -1.35
CA VAL A 66 14.11 2.39 -1.51
C VAL A 66 13.31 1.63 -0.46
N SER A 67 13.19 2.23 0.71
CA SER A 67 12.41 1.73 1.83
C SER A 67 11.00 2.26 1.64
N ALA A 68 10.13 1.47 1.01
CA ALA A 68 8.74 1.89 0.82
C ALA A 68 8.14 2.35 2.18
N THR A 69 7.62 3.59 2.20
CA THR A 69 6.95 4.14 3.38
C THR A 69 5.49 4.41 3.09
N ALA A 70 4.65 4.22 4.10
CA ALA A 70 3.24 4.56 4.05
C ALA A 70 2.78 5.16 5.37
N VAL A 71 1.69 5.90 5.30
CA VAL A 71 1.08 6.58 6.44
C VAL A 71 -0.43 6.41 6.40
N SER A 72 -1.03 6.19 7.56
CA SER A 72 -2.48 6.29 7.76
C SER A 72 -2.75 7.38 8.79
N GLU A 73 -3.62 8.33 8.45
CA GLU A 73 -3.88 9.52 9.25
C GLU A 73 -5.34 9.57 9.66
N PHE A 74 -5.58 9.59 10.96
CA PHE A 74 -6.90 9.66 11.57
C PHE A 74 -7.22 11.11 11.90
N LYS A 75 -8.25 11.66 11.25
CA LYS A 75 -8.71 13.06 11.39
C LYS A 75 -10.12 13.16 11.95
N GLY A 76 -10.43 12.30 12.92
CA GLY A 76 -11.73 12.34 13.59
C GLY A 76 -11.85 13.53 14.55
N PRO A 77 -13.08 13.99 14.85
CA PRO A 77 -13.30 15.08 15.81
C PRO A 77 -12.93 14.69 17.25
N ASN A 78 -13.05 13.40 17.59
CA ASN A 78 -12.74 12.87 18.92
C ASN A 78 -11.44 12.06 18.92
N ILE A 79 -11.27 11.19 17.91
CA ILE A 79 -10.10 10.31 17.79
C ILE A 79 -9.23 10.78 16.64
N PHE A 80 -7.97 11.08 16.95
CA PHE A 80 -6.96 11.48 15.99
C PHE A 80 -5.68 10.65 16.20
N GLY A 81 -4.84 10.59 15.17
CA GLY A 81 -3.64 9.77 15.26
C GLY A 81 -2.96 9.56 13.92
N VAL A 82 -1.75 9.02 13.99
CA VAL A 82 -0.94 8.69 12.83
C VAL A 82 -0.35 7.31 13.02
N VAL A 83 -0.44 6.49 11.96
CA VAL A 83 0.22 5.20 11.86
C VAL A 83 1.22 5.27 10.72
N ARG A 84 2.48 4.98 10.99
CA ARG A 84 3.58 4.95 10.02
C ARG A 84 3.99 3.51 9.76
N PHE A 85 4.19 3.21 8.49
CA PHE A 85 4.70 1.93 8.01
C PHE A 85 6.03 2.17 7.31
N VAL A 86 7.07 1.47 7.74
CA VAL A 86 8.41 1.58 7.18
C VAL A 86 8.89 0.19 6.79
N GLN A 87 9.16 -0.01 5.49
CA GLN A 87 9.75 -1.25 5.00
C GLN A 87 11.22 -1.31 5.41
N ILE A 88 11.56 -2.19 6.35
CA ILE A 88 12.95 -2.39 6.82
C ILE A 88 13.71 -3.33 5.87
N SER A 89 13.06 -4.40 5.42
CA SER A 89 13.61 -5.38 4.48
C SER A 89 12.50 -5.89 3.56
N MET A 90 12.79 -6.74 2.57
CA MET A 90 11.78 -7.25 1.61
C MET A 90 10.56 -7.94 2.24
N GLU A 91 10.65 -8.38 3.50
CA GLU A 91 9.57 -9.09 4.19
C GLU A 91 9.25 -8.50 5.57
N ILE A 92 9.98 -7.47 6.01
CA ILE A 92 9.83 -6.92 7.36
C ILE A 92 9.34 -5.47 7.28
N VAL A 93 8.24 -5.19 7.97
CA VAL A 93 7.66 -3.85 8.12
C VAL A 93 7.67 -3.47 9.58
N ARG A 94 8.19 -2.27 9.89
CA ARG A 94 8.00 -1.63 11.19
C ARG A 94 6.77 -0.74 11.13
N ILE A 95 5.93 -0.86 12.15
CA ILE A 95 4.69 -0.13 12.31
C ILE A 95 4.81 0.67 13.59
N GLU A 96 4.60 1.97 13.48
CA GLU A 96 4.59 2.90 14.61
C GLU A 96 3.24 3.61 14.61
N ALA A 97 2.56 3.63 15.74
CA ALA A 97 1.28 4.29 15.89
C ALA A 97 1.28 5.19 17.10
N SER A 98 0.63 6.34 16.94
CA SER A 98 0.32 7.28 17.99
C SER A 98 -1.11 7.74 17.81
N PHE A 99 -1.92 7.57 18.85
CA PHE A 99 -3.33 7.95 18.89
C PHE A 99 -3.60 8.84 20.08
N GLY A 100 -4.58 9.72 19.94
CA GLY A 100 -5.16 10.52 21.01
C GLY A 100 -6.68 10.53 20.94
N GLY A 101 -7.31 10.76 22.10
CA GLY A 101 -8.77 10.81 22.24
C GLY A 101 -9.45 9.44 22.23
N LEU A 102 -8.72 8.36 22.47
CA LEU A 102 -9.29 7.04 22.76
C LEU A 102 -9.86 7.02 24.18
N SER A 103 -10.80 6.11 24.46
CA SER A 103 -11.20 5.84 25.84
C SER A 103 -10.06 5.13 26.58
N PRO A 104 -9.84 5.37 27.88
CA PRO A 104 -8.83 4.62 28.63
C PRO A 104 -9.09 3.10 28.60
N GLY A 105 -8.06 2.31 28.31
CA GLY A 105 -8.15 0.85 28.28
C GLY A 105 -7.64 0.20 27.00
N LYS A 106 -8.10 -1.03 26.76
CA LYS A 106 -7.62 -1.88 25.66
C LYS A 106 -8.51 -1.77 24.43
N HIS A 107 -7.89 -1.42 23.32
CA HIS A 107 -8.51 -1.30 22.00
C HIS A 107 -7.89 -2.31 21.05
N SER A 108 -8.70 -3.10 20.35
CA SER A 108 -8.15 -3.90 19.25
C SER A 108 -8.05 -3.07 17.98
N TRP A 109 -7.13 -3.44 17.10
CA TRP A 109 -6.96 -2.77 15.81
C TRP A 109 -6.35 -3.71 14.78
N CYS A 110 -6.64 -3.44 13.51
CA CYS A 110 -6.19 -4.27 12.39
C CYS A 110 -6.14 -3.48 11.08
N ILE A 111 -5.55 -4.09 10.07
CA ILE A 111 -5.59 -3.66 8.68
C ILE A 111 -6.67 -4.47 7.99
N ASN A 112 -7.65 -3.81 7.38
CA ASN A 112 -8.74 -4.44 6.64
C ASN A 112 -8.46 -4.46 5.13
N GLU A 113 -9.19 -5.30 4.42
CA GLU A 113 -8.97 -5.57 3.00
C GLU A 113 -9.12 -4.32 2.12
N TYR A 114 -10.13 -3.50 2.39
CA TYR A 114 -10.50 -2.35 1.56
C TYR A 114 -10.24 -1.02 2.25
N GLY A 115 -9.78 -0.03 1.48
CA GLY A 115 -9.72 1.38 1.85
C GLY A 115 -11.02 2.15 1.61
N ASP A 116 -12.18 1.48 1.62
CA ASP A 116 -13.47 2.14 1.43
C ASP A 116 -13.98 2.71 2.75
N LEU A 117 -13.98 4.05 2.87
CA LEU A 117 -14.47 4.79 4.03
C LEU A 117 -15.87 5.39 3.82
N THR A 118 -16.62 5.02 2.77
CA THR A 118 -17.96 5.56 2.50
C THR A 118 -18.96 5.35 3.65
N LYS A 119 -18.79 4.26 4.42
CA LYS A 119 -19.55 3.97 5.65
C LYS A 119 -18.63 3.84 6.87
N GLY A 120 -17.50 4.56 6.87
CA GLY A 120 -16.47 4.44 7.90
C GLY A 120 -15.90 3.02 7.97
N ALA A 121 -15.73 2.48 9.17
CA ALA A 121 -15.17 1.14 9.36
C ALA A 121 -16.04 -0.01 8.83
N ALA A 122 -17.34 0.20 8.56
CA ALA A 122 -18.22 -0.87 8.05
C ALA A 122 -17.90 -1.28 6.61
N SER A 123 -17.40 -0.35 5.80
CA SER A 123 -17.16 -0.57 4.37
C SER A 123 -15.76 -1.11 4.07
N THR A 124 -14.89 -1.26 5.07
CA THR A 124 -13.49 -1.69 4.88
C THR A 124 -13.33 -3.20 4.69
N GLY A 125 -14.39 -3.99 4.90
CA GLY A 125 -14.39 -5.44 4.73
C GLY A 125 -13.70 -6.19 5.88
N ASN A 126 -13.20 -7.38 5.59
CA ASN A 126 -12.57 -8.26 6.57
C ASN A 126 -11.11 -7.88 6.86
N ILE A 127 -10.52 -8.48 7.89
CA ILE A 127 -9.09 -8.34 8.19
C ILE A 127 -8.26 -8.82 6.99
N TYR A 128 -7.22 -8.06 6.65
CA TYR A 128 -6.31 -8.34 5.56
C TYR A 128 -5.65 -9.71 5.71
N ASN A 129 -5.91 -10.58 4.72
CA ASN A 129 -5.30 -11.89 4.60
C ASN A 129 -4.88 -12.14 3.14
N PRO A 130 -3.60 -11.93 2.78
CA PRO A 130 -3.12 -12.10 1.41
C PRO A 130 -3.12 -13.55 0.93
N LEU A 131 -3.00 -14.51 1.84
CA LEU A 131 -2.93 -15.93 1.47
C LEU A 131 -4.31 -16.54 1.26
N GLN A 132 -5.38 -15.87 1.71
CA GLN A 132 -6.75 -16.42 1.75
C GLN A 132 -6.86 -17.80 2.41
N ASP A 133 -5.83 -18.19 3.16
CA ASP A 133 -5.82 -19.39 4.00
C ASP A 133 -6.88 -19.24 5.09
N ASP A 134 -7.30 -20.38 5.65
CA ASP A 134 -8.39 -20.50 6.63
C ASP A 134 -8.51 -19.28 7.55
N GLN A 135 -9.67 -18.61 7.48
CA GLN A 135 -10.02 -17.45 8.33
C GLN A 135 -9.99 -17.76 9.84
N THR A 136 -9.76 -19.03 10.21
CA THR A 136 -9.61 -19.55 11.56
C THR A 136 -8.17 -19.52 12.07
N ALA A 137 -7.19 -19.10 11.26
CA ALA A 137 -5.82 -18.91 11.73
C ALA A 137 -5.79 -17.96 12.92
N THR A 138 -5.14 -18.37 14.01
CA THR A 138 -5.13 -17.66 15.30
C THR A 138 -4.58 -16.24 15.21
N GLN A 139 -3.80 -15.93 14.15
CA GLN A 139 -3.31 -14.58 13.90
C GLN A 139 -3.24 -14.30 12.40
N LEU A 140 -4.17 -13.48 11.92
CA LEU A 140 -4.15 -13.02 10.52
C LEU A 140 -3.02 -12.00 10.31
N PRO A 141 -2.42 -11.91 9.11
CA PRO A 141 -1.35 -10.94 8.84
C PRO A 141 -1.77 -9.49 9.09
N GLY A 142 -3.01 -9.13 8.77
CA GLY A 142 -3.59 -7.82 9.05
C GLY A 142 -3.92 -7.57 10.52
N ASP A 143 -3.83 -8.57 11.39
CA ASP A 143 -4.07 -8.41 12.82
C ASP A 143 -2.86 -7.73 13.50
N LEU A 144 -3.08 -6.53 14.05
CA LEU A 144 -2.06 -5.75 14.75
C LEU A 144 -2.11 -5.94 16.27
N GLY A 145 -3.08 -6.69 16.79
CA GLY A 145 -3.27 -6.97 18.21
C GLY A 145 -4.06 -5.89 18.94
N THR A 146 -3.54 -5.50 20.11
CA THR A 146 -4.21 -4.61 21.07
C THR A 146 -3.36 -3.36 21.31
N LEU A 147 -3.99 -2.20 21.24
CA LEU A 147 -3.51 -0.89 21.70
C LEU A 147 -3.96 -0.67 23.14
N GLU A 148 -3.09 -0.11 23.97
CA GLU A 148 -3.43 0.30 25.32
C GLU A 148 -3.42 1.82 25.39
N ALA A 149 -4.59 2.40 25.65
CA ALA A 149 -4.77 3.83 25.84
C ALA A 149 -4.69 4.16 27.33
N ASP A 150 -3.92 5.19 27.66
CA ASP A 150 -3.74 5.67 29.03
C ASP A 150 -4.97 6.43 29.55
N GLN A 151 -4.87 6.99 30.76
CA GLN A 151 -5.96 7.77 31.37
C GLN A 151 -6.29 9.07 30.61
N ASN A 152 -5.37 9.57 29.78
CA ASN A 152 -5.54 10.74 28.94
C ASN A 152 -6.11 10.37 27.56
N GLY A 153 -6.30 9.09 27.27
CA GLY A 153 -6.73 8.60 25.96
C GLY A 153 -5.63 8.59 24.91
N GLU A 154 -4.37 8.62 25.33
CA GLU A 154 -3.20 8.53 24.48
C GLU A 154 -2.72 7.08 24.38
N ALA A 155 -2.40 6.63 23.17
CA ALA A 155 -1.86 5.30 22.94
C ALA A 155 -0.64 5.38 22.02
N LEU A 156 0.48 4.77 22.45
CA LEU A 156 1.70 4.61 21.66
C LEU A 156 1.94 3.14 21.41
N TYR A 157 2.31 2.79 20.18
CA TYR A 157 2.55 1.41 19.81
C TYR A 157 3.65 1.32 18.75
N THR A 158 4.56 0.35 18.93
CA THR A 158 5.60 0.05 17.94
C THR A 158 5.77 -1.46 17.84
N VAL A 159 5.70 -1.99 16.62
CA VAL A 159 5.93 -3.41 16.36
C VAL A 159 6.63 -3.61 15.03
N THR A 160 7.29 -4.74 14.89
CA THR A 160 7.84 -5.23 13.62
C THR A 160 7.06 -6.48 13.21
N LYS A 161 6.51 -6.48 11.98
CA LYS A 161 5.80 -7.61 11.39
C LYS A 161 6.64 -8.22 10.27
N GLU A 162 6.74 -9.54 10.28
CA GLU A 162 7.38 -10.33 9.22
C GLU A 162 6.37 -10.75 8.16
N LYS A 163 6.86 -11.17 6.99
CA LYS A 163 6.07 -11.60 5.82
C LYS A 163 5.04 -10.56 5.37
N MET A 164 5.35 -9.27 5.55
CA MET A 164 4.50 -8.16 5.17
C MET A 164 5.27 -7.17 4.28
N LYS A 165 4.57 -6.56 3.32
CA LYS A 165 5.12 -5.54 2.43
C LYS A 165 4.25 -4.31 2.43
N VAL A 166 4.86 -3.13 2.59
CA VAL A 166 4.18 -1.83 2.57
C VAL A 166 3.41 -1.64 1.26
N THR A 167 3.95 -2.10 0.13
CA THR A 167 3.28 -2.04 -1.19
C THR A 167 1.91 -2.70 -1.19
N ASP A 168 1.75 -3.76 -0.41
CA ASP A 168 0.51 -4.54 -0.35
C ASP A 168 -0.50 -3.92 0.62
N LEU A 169 -0.05 -3.01 1.50
CA LEU A 169 -0.89 -2.28 2.45
C LEU A 169 -1.45 -0.99 1.85
N ILE A 170 -0.81 -0.41 0.84
CA ILE A 170 -1.26 0.84 0.21
C ILE A 170 -2.68 0.67 -0.36
N GLY A 171 -3.58 1.59 -0.01
CA GLY A 171 -4.98 1.57 -0.43
C GLY A 171 -5.90 0.71 0.45
N ARG A 172 -5.36 0.05 1.48
CA ARG A 172 -6.13 -0.63 2.54
C ARG A 172 -6.47 0.34 3.68
N ALA A 173 -7.30 -0.08 4.62
CA ALA A 173 -7.63 0.74 5.80
C ALA A 173 -7.09 0.13 7.09
N VAL A 174 -6.58 0.99 7.97
CA VAL A 174 -6.39 0.66 9.39
C VAL A 174 -7.69 0.96 10.11
N VAL A 175 -8.15 0.03 10.94
CA VAL A 175 -9.39 0.13 11.73
C VAL A 175 -9.06 -0.06 13.20
N VAL A 176 -9.61 0.82 14.04
CA VAL A 176 -9.54 0.72 15.50
C VAL A 176 -10.92 0.38 16.04
N TYR A 177 -10.98 -0.46 17.06
CA TYR A 177 -12.20 -0.91 17.73
C TYR A 177 -12.22 -0.43 19.18
N GLU A 178 -13.42 -0.30 19.74
CA GLU A 178 -13.60 0.12 21.13
C GLU A 178 -13.05 -0.89 22.13
N THR A 179 -13.14 -2.19 21.81
CA THR A 179 -12.85 -3.30 22.71
C THR A 179 -11.88 -4.30 22.07
N GLU A 180 -11.27 -5.15 22.90
CA GLU A 180 -10.32 -6.18 22.46
C GLU A 180 -10.99 -7.32 21.65
N ASP A 181 -12.27 -7.58 21.90
CA ASP A 181 -13.04 -8.69 21.31
C ASP A 181 -13.51 -8.45 19.86
N ARG A 182 -13.35 -7.23 19.32
CA ARG A 182 -13.83 -6.83 17.98
C ARG A 182 -15.32 -7.14 17.74
N SER A 183 -16.12 -7.25 18.79
CA SER A 183 -17.54 -7.64 18.67
C SER A 183 -18.39 -6.52 18.06
N LEU A 184 -17.96 -5.28 18.25
CA LEU A 184 -18.59 -4.08 17.71
C LEU A 184 -17.95 -3.64 16.40
N GLN A 185 -18.69 -2.83 15.64
CA GLN A 185 -18.16 -2.17 14.46
C GLN A 185 -17.01 -1.23 14.84
N GLY A 186 -15.98 -1.13 14.00
CA GLY A 186 -14.82 -0.27 14.26
C GLY A 186 -15.23 1.20 14.51
N ILE A 187 -14.61 1.83 15.51
CA ILE A 187 -14.91 3.20 15.95
C ILE A 187 -14.30 4.25 15.03
N THR A 188 -13.17 3.93 14.39
CA THR A 188 -12.54 4.80 13.42
C THR A 188 -11.73 4.00 12.40
N ALA A 189 -11.57 4.55 11.20
CA ALA A 189 -10.81 3.94 10.12
C ALA A 189 -10.13 5.00 9.25
N ALA A 190 -8.93 4.67 8.76
CA ALA A 190 -8.16 5.55 7.89
C ALA A 190 -7.39 4.75 6.83
N VAL A 191 -7.33 5.28 5.61
CA VAL A 191 -6.65 4.65 4.47
C VAL A 191 -5.14 4.77 4.61
N VAL A 192 -4.44 3.68 4.34
CA VAL A 192 -2.98 3.63 4.20
C VAL A 192 -2.59 4.26 2.87
N ALA A 193 -2.00 5.45 2.93
CA ALA A 193 -1.51 6.19 1.79
C ALA A 193 0.01 6.05 1.67
N ARG A 194 0.52 6.04 0.44
CA ARG A 194 1.96 6.17 0.16
C ARG A 194 2.53 7.45 0.78
N SER A 195 3.67 7.32 1.46
CA SER A 195 4.44 8.47 1.94
C SER A 195 5.71 8.61 1.11
N GLY A 196 6.22 9.84 0.99
CA GLY A 196 7.56 10.08 0.46
C GLY A 196 8.59 9.87 1.57
N GLU A 197 9.78 9.41 1.20
CA GLU A 197 10.92 9.41 2.13
C GLU A 197 11.38 10.85 2.41
N VAL A 198 12.06 11.03 3.54
CA VAL A 198 12.62 12.34 3.95
C VAL A 198 13.61 12.81 2.88
N GLY A 199 13.28 13.93 2.23
CA GLY A 199 14.09 14.50 1.14
C GLY A 199 13.62 14.17 -0.27
N GLU A 200 12.66 13.26 -0.45
CA GLU A 200 12.12 12.91 -1.78
C GLU A 200 10.90 13.76 -2.18
N SER A 201 10.20 14.36 -1.22
CA SER A 201 9.02 15.21 -1.49
C SER A 201 9.40 16.69 -1.62
N CYS A 202 9.90 17.09 -2.79
CA CYS A 202 10.15 18.50 -3.15
C CYS A 202 8.86 19.25 -3.56
N ARG A 203 7.73 19.04 -2.86
CA ARG A 203 6.49 19.79 -3.12
C ARG A 203 6.62 21.20 -2.55
N LYS A 204 6.54 22.23 -3.41
CA LYS A 204 6.65 23.66 -3.05
C LYS A 204 5.31 24.35 -2.79
N LEU A 205 4.19 23.69 -3.13
CA LEU A 205 2.86 24.27 -3.04
C LEU A 205 1.90 23.24 -2.45
N CYS A 206 1.29 23.59 -1.32
CA CYS A 206 0.14 22.90 -0.75
C CYS A 206 -1.02 23.91 -0.75
N SER A 207 -2.18 23.52 -1.28
CA SER A 207 -3.38 24.40 -1.31
C SER A 207 -4.14 24.42 0.02
N CYS A 208 -3.72 23.62 1.01
CA CYS A 208 -4.24 23.71 2.36
C CYS A 208 -3.63 24.91 3.10
N ASP A 209 -4.32 25.36 4.14
CA ASP A 209 -3.94 26.43 5.07
C ASP A 209 -2.65 26.15 5.86
N GLY A 210 -2.10 24.93 5.77
CA GLY A 210 -0.84 24.55 6.40
C GLY A 210 -0.90 24.53 7.92
N THR A 211 -2.10 24.44 8.49
CA THR A 211 -2.31 24.39 9.94
C THR A 211 -1.97 23.02 10.50
N THR A 212 -1.19 23.00 11.58
CA THR A 212 -0.92 21.78 12.34
C THR A 212 -2.13 21.48 13.21
N VAL A 213 -2.88 20.45 12.85
CA VAL A 213 -4.05 19.99 13.63
C VAL A 213 -3.60 19.18 14.84
N TRP A 214 -2.53 18.40 14.70
CA TRP A 214 -1.94 17.58 15.76
C TRP A 214 -0.53 17.10 15.36
N GLU A 215 0.32 16.80 16.35
CA GLU A 215 1.68 16.28 16.15
C GLU A 215 1.92 15.06 17.04
N ALA A 216 2.49 14.00 16.45
CA ALA A 216 2.89 12.79 17.15
C ALA A 216 4.38 12.85 17.47
N THR A 217 4.75 12.69 18.74
CA THR A 217 6.15 12.45 19.15
C THR A 217 6.30 10.99 19.54
N VAL A 218 7.02 10.22 18.73
CA VAL A 218 7.41 8.83 19.06
C VAL A 218 8.82 8.90 19.66
N TYR A 219 8.97 8.49 20.92
CA TYR A 219 10.25 8.47 21.64
C TYR A 219 11.01 7.16 21.40
#